data_AF-A0A4Y4K2V0-F1
#
_entry.id   AF-A0A4Y4K2V0-F1
#
_cell.length_a   1.000
_cell.length_b   1.000
_cell.length_c   1.000
_cell.angle_alpha   90.00
_cell.angle_beta   90.00
_cell.angle_gamma   90.00
#
_symmetry.space_group_name_H-M   'P 1'
#
loop_
_entity.id
_entity.type
_entity.pdbx_description
1 polymer ?
#
loop_
_entity_poly.entity_id
_entity_poly.type
_entity_poly.pdbx_seq_one_letter_code
_entity_poly.pdbx_strand_id
1 'polypeptide(L)'
;MNTAGTIDRPLTHDPQKQAPMKPSASEPAGSATEDVTTTGANESRQNRNREMQLIPEALARAHMHERLHEAERERQAVRLAAARRMQRRAERASLRARRALAMAVMH
;
A
#
# COMPACT_ATOMS: atom_id res chain seq x y z
N MET A 1 -22.15 -17.53 37.38
CA MET A 1 -21.55 -17.53 36.03
C MET A 1 -20.85 -16.18 35.86
N ASN A 2 -19.52 -16.16 35.85
CA ASN A 2 -18.73 -14.93 35.81
C ASN A 2 -18.06 -14.82 34.44
N THR A 3 -18.70 -14.14 33.49
CA THR A 3 -18.15 -13.93 32.14
C THR A 3 -17.37 -12.61 32.12
N ALA A 4 -16.04 -12.71 32.22
CA ALA A 4 -15.15 -11.56 32.13
C ALA A 4 -14.85 -11.23 30.66
N GLY A 5 -15.36 -10.07 30.19
CA GLY A 5 -15.01 -9.45 28.91
C GLY A 5 -15.96 -9.78 27.75
N THR A 6 -16.58 -8.75 27.17
CA THR A 6 -17.33 -8.84 25.89
C THR A 6 -16.43 -8.31 24.78
N ILE A 7 -16.64 -8.77 23.54
CA ILE A 7 -15.89 -8.35 22.33
C ILE A 7 -15.81 -6.82 22.19
N ASP A 8 -16.87 -6.10 22.56
CA ASP A 8 -16.92 -4.63 22.51
C ASP A 8 -16.30 -3.92 23.72
N ARG A 9 -15.83 -4.66 24.74
CA ARG A 9 -15.20 -4.09 25.94
C ARG A 9 -14.12 -5.03 26.49
N PRO A 10 -12.94 -5.08 25.86
CA PRO A 10 -11.84 -5.91 26.33
C PRO A 10 -11.42 -5.48 27.73
N LEU A 11 -11.35 -6.45 28.65
CA LEU A 11 -10.81 -6.22 29.98
C LEU A 11 -9.30 -6.02 29.83
N THR A 12 -8.81 -4.81 30.10
CA THR A 12 -7.38 -4.50 30.08
C THR A 12 -6.71 -5.30 31.21
N HIS A 13 -6.07 -6.41 30.86
CA HIS A 13 -5.13 -7.07 31.75
C HIS A 13 -3.82 -6.30 31.66
N ASP A 14 -3.55 -5.48 32.68
CA ASP A 14 -2.23 -4.88 32.85
C ASP A 14 -1.20 -6.01 32.90
N PRO A 15 -0.08 -5.89 32.17
CA PRO A 15 0.94 -6.93 32.16
C PRO A 15 1.46 -7.11 33.57
N GLN A 16 1.14 -8.25 34.20
CA GLN A 16 1.78 -8.65 35.44
C GLN A 16 3.28 -8.66 35.21
N LYS A 17 4.03 -8.00 36.10
CA LYS A 17 5.50 -8.04 36.10
C LYS A 17 5.92 -9.51 36.22
N GLN A 18 6.22 -10.13 35.08
CA GLN A 18 6.78 -11.46 35.05
C GLN A 18 8.13 -11.38 35.76
N ALA A 19 8.30 -12.13 36.85
CA ALA A 19 9.63 -12.32 37.41
C ALA A 19 10.53 -12.86 36.29
N PRO A 20 11.81 -12.45 36.20
CA PRO A 20 12.72 -12.94 35.17
C PRO A 20 12.66 -14.46 35.12
N MET A 21 12.09 -15.01 34.04
CA MET A 21 12.06 -16.45 33.84
C MET A 21 13.51 -16.90 33.74
N LYS A 22 13.92 -17.80 34.64
CA LYS A 22 15.15 -18.55 34.44
C LYS A 22 14.92 -19.40 33.19
N PRO A 23 15.78 -19.33 32.17
CA PRO A 23 15.65 -20.22 31.02
C PRO A 23 15.68 -21.66 31.54
N SER A 24 14.68 -22.46 31.18
CA SER A 24 14.68 -23.88 31.48
C SER A 24 15.93 -24.47 30.85
N ALA A 25 16.75 -25.18 31.64
CA ALA A 25 18.01 -25.79 31.18
C ALA A 25 17.83 -26.88 30.11
N SER A 26 16.61 -27.06 29.59
CA SER A 26 16.28 -27.91 28.47
C SER A 26 16.26 -27.18 27.12
N GLU A 27 16.50 -25.86 27.08
CA GLU A 27 16.63 -25.13 25.81
C GLU A 27 18.08 -25.20 25.32
N PRO A 28 18.35 -25.79 24.13
CA PRO A 28 19.67 -25.68 23.54
C PRO A 28 19.95 -24.22 23.20
N ALA A 29 20.80 -23.59 24.00
CA ALA A 29 21.38 -22.29 23.75
C ALA A 29 22.27 -22.38 22.50
N GLY A 30 21.68 -22.09 21.35
CA GLY A 30 22.39 -22.10 20.08
C GLY A 30 21.48 -22.35 18.90
N SER A 31 20.52 -21.47 18.63
CA SER A 31 19.92 -21.41 17.29
C SER A 31 20.91 -20.75 16.33
N ALA A 32 22.01 -21.44 16.06
CA ALA A 32 22.45 -21.53 14.68
C ALA A 32 21.28 -22.20 13.98
N THR A 33 20.66 -21.53 13.01
CA THR A 33 19.58 -22.09 12.22
C THR A 33 19.95 -23.52 11.85
N GLU A 34 19.34 -24.51 12.51
CA GLU A 34 19.51 -25.88 12.07
C GLU A 34 19.06 -25.88 10.63
N ASP A 35 19.96 -26.34 9.77
CA ASP A 35 19.73 -26.54 8.36
C ASP A 35 18.43 -27.30 8.26
N VAL A 36 17.33 -26.60 7.95
CA VAL A 36 15.97 -27.14 8.02
C VAL A 36 15.97 -28.31 7.06
N THR A 37 16.08 -29.51 7.60
CA THR A 37 16.06 -30.74 6.82
C THR A 37 14.67 -30.81 6.20
N THR A 38 14.58 -30.33 4.97
CA THR A 38 13.35 -30.11 4.18
C THR A 38 12.76 -31.47 3.74
N THR A 39 12.99 -32.52 4.51
CA THR A 39 12.55 -33.88 4.19
C THR A 39 11.05 -34.02 4.50
N GLY A 40 10.56 -33.46 5.62
CA GLY A 40 9.12 -33.45 5.97
C GLY A 40 8.30 -32.35 5.27
N ALA A 41 8.95 -31.24 4.87
CA ALA A 41 8.28 -30.16 4.13
C ALA A 41 7.93 -30.58 2.68
N ASN A 42 8.60 -31.59 2.13
CA ASN A 42 8.28 -32.14 0.81
C ASN A 42 7.02 -33.02 0.83
N GLU A 43 6.71 -33.70 1.93
CA GLU A 43 5.45 -34.46 2.06
C GLU A 43 4.24 -33.51 2.10
N SER A 44 4.35 -32.36 2.77
CA SER A 44 3.30 -31.32 2.78
C SER A 44 3.15 -30.58 1.44
N ARG A 45 4.12 -30.71 0.54
CA ARG A 45 4.09 -30.15 -0.83
C ARG A 45 3.37 -31.03 -1.83
N GLN A 46 3.11 -32.31 -1.54
CA GLN A 46 2.45 -33.22 -2.49
C GLN A 46 1.06 -32.73 -2.94
N ASN A 47 0.38 -31.93 -2.11
CA ASN A 47 -0.94 -31.38 -2.40
C ASN A 47 -0.93 -29.86 -2.71
N ARG A 48 0.27 -29.25 -2.87
CA ARG A 48 0.43 -27.83 -3.23
C ARG A 48 1.21 -27.70 -4.52
N ASN A 49 0.54 -27.37 -5.62
CA ASN A 49 1.19 -26.95 -6.86
C ASN A 49 1.84 -25.55 -6.72
N ARG A 50 2.84 -25.26 -7.57
CA ARG A 50 3.54 -23.96 -7.58
C ARG A 50 2.57 -22.80 -7.82
N GLU A 51 1.53 -23.02 -8.62
CA GLU A 51 0.50 -22.02 -8.91
C GLU A 51 -0.22 -21.55 -7.64
N MET A 52 -0.65 -22.47 -6.76
CA MET A 52 -1.30 -22.15 -5.49
C MET A 52 -0.40 -21.33 -4.57
N GLN A 53 0.90 -21.57 -4.59
CA GLN A 53 1.87 -20.78 -3.81
C GLN A 53 2.03 -19.36 -4.38
N LEU A 54 1.84 -19.19 -5.69
CA LEU A 54 1.98 -17.91 -6.39
C LEU A 54 0.68 -17.10 -6.42
N ILE A 55 -0.47 -17.64 -6.01
CA ILE A 55 -1.74 -16.90 -5.96
C ILE A 55 -1.61 -15.57 -5.20
N PRO A 56 -1.01 -15.51 -3.99
CA PRO A 56 -0.85 -14.25 -3.27
C PRO A 56 0.03 -13.24 -4.03
N GLU A 57 1.08 -13.72 -4.69
CA GLU A 57 1.96 -12.87 -5.51
C GLU A 57 1.27 -12.36 -6.77
N ALA A 58 0.43 -13.19 -7.40
CA ALA A 58 -0.37 -12.82 -8.56
C ALA A 58 -1.41 -11.75 -8.17
N LEU A 59 -2.08 -11.93 -7.04
CA LEU A 59 -3.00 -10.94 -6.47
C LEU A 59 -2.30 -9.64 -6.12
N ALA A 60 -1.13 -9.70 -5.46
CA ALA A 60 -0.34 -8.53 -5.13
C ALA A 60 0.12 -7.78 -6.40
N ARG A 61 0.56 -8.51 -7.43
CA ARG A 61 0.93 -7.91 -8.73
C ARG A 61 -0.27 -7.26 -9.42
N ALA A 62 -1.43 -7.90 -9.43
CA ALA A 62 -2.65 -7.33 -10.00
C ALA A 62 -3.06 -6.04 -9.28
N HIS A 63 -3.07 -6.07 -7.94
CA HIS A 63 -3.37 -4.89 -7.13
C HIS A 63 -2.38 -3.74 -7.40
N MET A 64 -1.07 -4.03 -7.44
CA MET A 64 -0.08 -3.00 -7.77
C MET A 64 -0.24 -2.44 -9.18
N HIS A 65 -0.62 -3.28 -10.14
CA HIS A 65 -0.91 -2.83 -11.50
C HIS A 65 -2.11 -1.87 -11.53
N GLU A 66 -3.18 -2.20 -10.82
CA GLU A 66 -4.36 -1.33 -10.71
C GLU A 66 -4.02 0.01 -10.07
N ARG A 67 -3.23 0.01 -8.99
CA ARG A 67 -2.76 1.24 -8.31
C ARG A 67 -1.91 2.12 -9.22
N LEU A 68 -1.06 1.51 -10.06
CA LEU A 68 -0.27 2.25 -11.05
C LEU A 68 -1.17 2.89 -12.12
N HIS A 69 -2.14 2.15 -12.65
CA HIS A 69 -3.10 2.68 -13.63
C HIS A 69 -3.92 3.84 -13.06
N GLU A 70 -4.37 3.73 -11.82
CA GLU A 70 -5.08 4.81 -11.12
C GLU A 70 -4.22 6.08 -11.04
N ALA A 71 -2.98 5.94 -10.57
CA ALA A 71 -2.04 7.06 -10.47
C ALA A 71 -1.73 7.69 -11.84
N GLU A 72 -1.63 6.90 -12.91
CA GLU A 72 -1.44 7.40 -14.27
C GLU A 72 -2.64 8.21 -14.76
N ARG A 73 -3.87 7.73 -14.51
CA ARG A 73 -5.09 8.46 -14.86
C ARG A 73 -5.18 9.80 -14.14
N GLU A 74 -4.85 9.84 -12.86
CA GLU A 74 -4.80 11.09 -12.08
C GLU A 74 -3.79 12.08 -12.67
N ARG A 75 -2.56 11.61 -12.99
CA ARG A 75 -1.53 12.45 -13.62
C ARG A 75 -2.01 13.02 -14.96
N GLN A 76 -2.68 12.22 -15.78
CA GLN A 76 -3.24 12.68 -17.04
C GLN A 76 -4.33 13.73 -16.83
N ALA A 77 -5.25 13.51 -15.89
CA ALA A 77 -6.29 14.47 -15.57
C ALA A 77 -5.72 15.82 -15.11
N VAL A 78 -4.71 15.81 -14.24
CA VAL A 78 -4.02 17.03 -13.79
C VAL A 78 -3.35 17.76 -14.95
N ARG A 79 -2.64 17.04 -15.84
CA ARG A 79 -2.01 17.63 -17.03
C ARG A 79 -3.03 18.27 -17.96
N LEU A 80 -4.16 17.61 -18.22
CA LEU A 80 -5.22 18.14 -19.06
C LEU A 80 -5.87 19.39 -18.43
N ALA A 81 -6.10 19.38 -17.12
CA ALA A 81 -6.63 20.54 -16.41
C ALA A 81 -5.66 21.74 -16.48
N ALA A 82 -4.36 21.51 -16.33
CA ALA A 82 -3.33 22.53 -16.47
C ALA A 82 -3.28 23.10 -17.90
N ALA A 83 -3.30 22.24 -18.92
CA ALA A 83 -3.32 22.64 -20.33
C ALA A 83 -4.54 23.52 -20.64
N ARG A 84 -5.74 23.12 -20.19
CA ARG A 84 -6.98 23.92 -20.35
C ARG A 84 -6.90 25.27 -19.66
N ARG A 85 -6.28 25.35 -18.46
CA ARG A 85 -6.04 26.63 -17.77
C ARG A 85 -5.11 27.53 -18.57
N MET A 86 -4.04 26.98 -19.14
CA MET A 86 -3.12 27.74 -20.00
C MET A 86 -3.81 28.24 -21.27
N GLN A 87 -4.63 27.41 -21.91
CA GLN A 87 -5.39 27.80 -23.09
C GLN A 87 -6.30 29.01 -22.80
N ARG A 88 -7.10 28.95 -21.72
CA ARG A 88 -7.96 30.08 -21.32
C ARG A 88 -7.17 31.35 -21.02
N ARG A 89 -5.96 31.22 -20.45
CA ARG A 89 -5.06 32.37 -20.21
C ARG A 89 -4.58 32.97 -21.53
N ALA A 90 -4.19 32.13 -22.49
CA ALA A 90 -3.75 32.57 -23.81
C ALA A 90 -4.89 33.26 -24.58
N GLU A 91 -6.11 32.71 -24.54
CA GLU A 91 -7.31 33.32 -25.13
C GLU A 91 -7.62 34.69 -24.53
N ARG A 92 -7.54 34.82 -23.21
CA ARG A 92 -7.73 36.12 -22.53
C ARG A 92 -6.64 37.12 -22.91
N ALA A 93 -5.38 36.68 -22.97
CA ALA A 93 -4.26 37.52 -23.35
C ALA A 93 -4.40 38.01 -24.80
N SER A 94 -4.81 37.13 -25.72
CA SER A 94 -5.01 37.48 -27.13
C SER A 94 -6.18 38.45 -27.30
N LEU A 95 -7.29 38.27 -26.58
CA LEU A 95 -8.41 39.20 -26.61
C LEU A 95 -8.01 40.59 -26.08
N ARG A 96 -7.23 40.63 -24.99
CA ARG A 96 -6.70 41.88 -24.44
C ARG A 96 -5.77 42.59 -25.43
N ALA A 97 -4.86 41.85 -26.08
CA ALA A 97 -3.98 42.41 -27.09
C ALA A 97 -4.76 42.97 -28.28
N ARG A 98 -5.75 42.22 -28.80
CA ARG A 98 -6.64 42.68 -29.88
C ARG A 98 -7.40 43.95 -29.49
N ARG A 99 -7.92 44.02 -28.26
CA ARG A 99 -8.60 45.21 -27.75
C ARG A 99 -7.63 46.40 -27.65
N ALA A 100 -6.43 46.20 -27.13
CA ALA A 100 -5.42 47.26 -27.03
C ALA A 100 -5.05 47.82 -28.42
N LEU A 101 -4.86 46.94 -29.41
CA LEU A 101 -4.62 47.35 -30.80
C LEU A 101 -5.80 48.14 -31.37
N ALA A 102 -7.04 47.68 -31.17
CA ALA A 102 -8.22 48.39 -31.65
C ALA A 102 -8.35 49.79 -31.02
N MET A 103 -8.10 49.91 -29.71
CA MET A 103 -8.05 51.21 -29.03
C MET A 103 -6.93 52.10 -29.58
N ALA A 104 -5.74 51.56 -29.83
CA ALA A 104 -4.61 52.30 -30.38
C ALA A 104 -4.83 52.80 -31.81
N VAL A 105 -5.73 52.17 -32.59
CA VAL A 105 -6.09 52.60 -33.95
C VAL A 105 -7.23 53.63 -33.95
N MET A 106 -8.11 53.62 -32.94
CA MET A 106 -9.24 54.55 -32.84
C MET A 106 -8.88 55.91 -32.21
N HIS A 107 -7.65 56.09 -31.74
CA HIS A 107 -7.10 57.33 -31.20
C HIS A 107 -6.09 57.93 -32.17
#